data_AF-A0A0C9TVN2-F1
#
_entry.id   AF-A0A0C9TVN2-F1
#
_cell.length_a   1.000
_cell.length_b   1.000
_cell.length_c   1.000
_cell.angle_alpha   90.00
_cell.angle_beta   90.00
_cell.angle_gamma   90.00
#
_symmetry.space_group_name_H-M   'P 1'
#
loop_
_entity.id
_entity.type
_entity.pdbx_description
1 polymer ?
#
loop_
_entity_poly.entity_id
_entity_poly.type
_entity_poly.pdbx_seq_one_letter_code
_entity_poly.pdbx_strand_id
1 'polypeptide(L)'
;MAPKNWLGVVPPHKTLNYWENAGCKGFQDRHWFVPNYPQLALIPKNPVYDGPLLQCLWLDHPLKWLTHTGNLWMLHKEIVQSWMPLERALYMIANALMKEAKIAFDLNFDFLPLPSSRGYLQTHKSEENAVKCIYWSRDTFLGLLAIISLGVLLFERKTLLPDMDSPWIEYLVKKLTGNVRRLRTFIDVNGFSSFKLLRELLKADVPVWFSWGAVSCKPCRTCWAIVDDWIPPTTDLGQILSYYTPPMSSVVQPAHTPVPDWSLRQHIGEHWRHFFKRVQLRHALIQNSESFEEKVARLQREEKALTTHYLATAGLFGVKVYAWIKFPGGSRVRTLLNRGELLWRWDMYSEQERHYNAHDNEWDWCSEFGDSGLDSIEDFSYLDDDEMSTYEPLNMEQEVDTQGDYEMALGTINISLIPNQYNFEKQNFLNICYTHYGLQSTPSNAPLEVDIESLPIHHWDQSK
;
A
#
# COMPACT_ATOMS: atom_id res chain seq x y z
N MET A 1 -30.75 -9.10 -1.27
CA MET A 1 -29.45 -9.30 -1.94
C MET A 1 -28.37 -8.77 -1.00
N ALA A 2 -27.54 -9.64 -0.41
CA ALA A 2 -26.44 -9.20 0.44
C ALA A 2 -25.40 -8.43 -0.40
N PRO A 3 -24.80 -7.33 0.11
CA PRO A 3 -23.74 -6.65 -0.59
C PRO A 3 -22.61 -7.65 -0.86
N LYS A 4 -22.24 -7.80 -2.13
CA LYS A 4 -21.08 -8.61 -2.53
C LYS A 4 -19.87 -8.07 -1.75
N ASN A 5 -19.28 -8.89 -0.89
CA ASN A 5 -18.03 -8.60 -0.20
C ASN A 5 -16.90 -8.50 -1.23
N TRP A 6 -16.68 -7.30 -1.76
CA TRP A 6 -15.60 -6.98 -2.69
C TRP A 6 -14.24 -6.79 -1.98
N LEU A 7 -14.21 -6.81 -0.65
CA LEU A 7 -12.98 -6.64 0.13
C LEU A 7 -12.32 -8.00 0.35
N GLY A 8 -11.09 -8.12 -0.14
CA GLY A 8 -10.36 -9.37 -0.11
C GLY A 8 -9.84 -9.68 1.29
N VAL A 9 -10.24 -10.82 1.85
CA VAL A 9 -9.71 -11.38 3.11
C VAL A 9 -8.17 -11.34 3.11
N VAL A 10 -7.57 -10.83 4.19
CA VAL A 10 -6.12 -10.91 4.42
C VAL A 10 -5.73 -12.39 4.50
N PRO A 11 -4.81 -12.88 3.67
CA PRO A 11 -4.45 -14.29 3.69
C PRO A 11 -3.81 -14.66 5.03
N PRO A 12 -4.00 -15.89 5.54
CA PRO A 12 -3.23 -16.35 6.70
C PRO A 12 -1.74 -16.46 6.36
N HIS A 13 -0.88 -16.35 7.38
CA HIS A 13 0.53 -16.70 7.22
C HIS A 13 0.68 -18.20 6.92
N LYS A 14 1.48 -18.51 5.90
CA LYS A 14 1.75 -19.88 5.46
C LYS A 14 3.14 -20.29 5.94
N THR A 15 3.27 -21.50 6.47
CA THR A 15 4.56 -22.04 6.95
C THR A 15 5.51 -22.37 5.79
N LEU A 16 6.80 -22.54 6.06
CA LEU A 16 7.76 -22.99 5.04
C LEU A 16 7.35 -24.34 4.44
N ASN A 17 6.94 -25.29 5.30
CA ASN A 17 6.43 -26.60 4.87
C ASN A 17 5.20 -26.50 3.94
N TYR A 18 4.38 -25.46 4.07
CA TYR A 18 3.28 -25.22 3.12
C TYR A 18 3.84 -24.94 1.72
N TRP A 19 4.84 -24.07 1.60
CA TRP A 19 5.43 -23.68 0.31
C TRP A 19 6.22 -24.82 -0.33
N GLU A 20 6.93 -25.57 0.51
CA GLU A 20 7.55 -26.84 0.13
C GLU A 20 6.53 -27.90 -0.28
N ASN A 21 5.22 -27.67 -0.14
CA ASN A 21 4.19 -28.59 -0.57
C ASN A 21 3.06 -27.92 -1.40
N ALA A 22 3.28 -26.69 -1.86
CA ALA A 22 2.26 -25.96 -2.61
C ALA A 22 2.13 -26.51 -4.05
N GLY A 23 0.89 -26.70 -4.52
CA GLY A 23 0.55 -26.90 -5.93
C GLY A 23 0.13 -25.58 -6.61
N CYS A 24 -0.43 -25.62 -7.84
CA CYS A 24 -0.82 -24.42 -8.61
C CYS A 24 -1.54 -23.38 -7.78
N LYS A 25 -2.63 -23.82 -7.11
CA LYS A 25 -3.49 -22.93 -6.33
C LYS A 25 -2.71 -22.30 -5.18
N GLY A 26 -1.80 -23.05 -4.55
CA GLY A 26 -1.01 -22.54 -3.43
C GLY A 26 -0.06 -21.41 -3.84
N PHE A 27 0.58 -21.53 -5.02
CA PHE A 27 1.41 -20.48 -5.60
C PHE A 27 0.61 -19.30 -6.17
N GLN A 28 -0.64 -19.53 -6.56
CA GLN A 28 -1.52 -18.51 -7.14
C GLN A 28 -2.42 -17.80 -6.12
N ASP A 29 -2.41 -18.28 -4.87
CA ASP A 29 -3.11 -17.65 -3.78
C ASP A 29 -2.38 -16.40 -3.30
N ARG A 30 -3.13 -15.40 -2.86
CA ARG A 30 -2.58 -14.25 -2.14
C ARG A 30 -1.78 -14.73 -0.93
N HIS A 31 -0.63 -14.14 -0.70
CA HIS A 31 0.24 -14.54 0.39
C HIS A 31 1.04 -13.36 0.95
N TRP A 32 1.52 -13.56 2.17
CA TRP A 32 2.53 -12.71 2.77
C TRP A 32 3.87 -12.90 2.08
N PHE A 33 4.68 -11.84 2.04
CA PHE A 33 6.06 -11.91 1.64
C PHE A 33 6.78 -12.95 2.50
N VAL A 34 7.52 -13.85 1.86
CA VAL A 34 8.22 -14.94 2.53
C VAL A 34 9.72 -14.68 2.35
N PRO A 35 10.45 -14.28 3.41
CA PRO A 35 11.87 -13.95 3.31
C PRO A 35 12.73 -15.08 2.71
N ASN A 36 12.39 -16.34 2.96
CA ASN A 36 13.07 -17.51 2.41
C ASN A 36 12.75 -17.78 0.93
N TYR A 37 11.61 -17.27 0.44
CA TYR A 37 11.13 -17.47 -0.92
C TYR A 37 10.64 -16.15 -1.56
N PRO A 38 11.52 -15.12 -1.66
CA PRO A 38 11.13 -13.81 -2.18
C PRO A 38 10.62 -13.87 -3.62
N GLN A 39 11.05 -14.86 -4.38
CA GLN A 39 10.56 -15.15 -5.73
C GLN A 39 9.04 -15.33 -5.82
N LEU A 40 8.35 -15.76 -4.75
CA LEU A 40 6.91 -16.01 -4.78
C LEU A 40 6.12 -14.77 -5.23
N ALA A 41 6.59 -13.57 -4.87
CA ALA A 41 5.98 -12.30 -5.27
C ALA A 41 6.02 -12.05 -6.81
N LEU A 42 6.88 -12.77 -7.54
CA LEU A 42 7.04 -12.65 -8.99
C LEU A 42 6.26 -13.70 -9.77
N ILE A 43 5.54 -14.60 -9.10
CA ILE A 43 4.72 -15.60 -9.79
C ILE A 43 3.57 -14.92 -10.55
N PRO A 44 3.39 -15.21 -11.85
CA PRO A 44 2.26 -14.71 -12.62
C PRO A 44 0.93 -15.17 -12.03
N LYS A 45 -0.06 -14.27 -11.98
CA LYS A 45 -1.42 -14.61 -11.54
C LYS A 45 -2.06 -15.65 -12.46
N ASN A 46 -1.85 -15.51 -13.76
CA ASN A 46 -2.36 -16.41 -14.79
C ASN A 46 -1.18 -16.85 -15.66
N PRO A 47 -0.43 -17.90 -15.27
CA PRO A 47 0.69 -18.38 -16.05
C PRO A 47 0.19 -18.93 -17.38
N VAL A 48 0.91 -18.60 -18.45
CA VAL A 48 0.65 -19.08 -19.80
C VAL A 48 1.84 -19.95 -20.21
N TYR A 49 1.57 -21.20 -20.57
CA TYR A 49 2.57 -22.16 -21.03
C TYR A 49 2.58 -22.17 -22.55
N ASP A 50 3.20 -21.14 -23.15
CA ASP A 50 3.28 -20.95 -24.59
C ASP A 50 4.71 -20.73 -25.09
N GLY A 51 4.83 -20.66 -26.41
CA GLY A 51 6.09 -20.41 -27.11
C GLY A 51 7.11 -21.56 -27.00
N PRO A 52 8.30 -21.37 -27.56
CA PRO A 52 9.22 -22.48 -27.84
C PRO A 52 9.76 -23.18 -26.59
N LEU A 53 9.82 -22.49 -25.45
CA LEU A 53 10.35 -23.04 -24.19
C LEU A 53 9.28 -23.63 -23.28
N LEU A 54 8.13 -22.96 -23.13
CA LEU A 54 7.15 -23.30 -22.10
C LEU A 54 5.95 -24.08 -22.64
N GLN A 55 5.77 -24.17 -23.97
CA GLN A 55 4.68 -24.93 -24.57
C GLN A 55 4.71 -26.41 -24.18
N CYS A 56 5.88 -26.99 -23.89
CA CYS A 56 5.95 -28.38 -23.43
C CYS A 56 5.30 -28.60 -22.05
N LEU A 57 5.12 -27.55 -21.24
CA LEU A 57 4.40 -27.61 -19.96
C LEU A 57 2.87 -27.57 -20.15
N TRP A 58 2.38 -27.29 -21.36
CA TRP A 58 0.95 -27.31 -21.65
C TRP A 58 0.44 -28.76 -21.65
N LEU A 59 -0.35 -29.08 -20.62
CA LEU A 59 -1.04 -30.36 -20.51
C LEU A 59 -2.52 -30.16 -20.83
N ASP A 60 -2.99 -30.82 -21.88
CA ASP A 60 -4.40 -30.85 -22.24
C ASP A 60 -5.12 -32.01 -21.52
N HIS A 61 -5.76 -32.92 -22.24
CA HIS A 61 -6.54 -33.99 -21.64
C HIS A 61 -5.63 -35.14 -21.15
N PRO A 62 -5.81 -35.68 -19.93
CA PRO A 62 -5.00 -36.77 -19.37
C PRO A 62 -4.71 -37.93 -20.30
N LEU A 63 -5.69 -38.34 -21.11
CA LEU A 63 -5.54 -39.42 -22.09
C LEU A 63 -4.40 -39.23 -23.11
N LYS A 64 -3.90 -38.02 -23.33
CA LYS A 64 -2.83 -37.73 -24.29
C LYS A 64 -1.44 -37.75 -23.69
N TRP A 65 -1.34 -37.50 -22.39
CA TRP A 65 -0.06 -37.35 -21.70
C TRP A 65 0.15 -38.39 -20.60
N LEU A 66 -0.88 -39.12 -20.19
CA LEU A 66 -0.80 -40.19 -19.21
C LEU A 66 -0.71 -41.54 -19.90
N THR A 67 0.25 -42.37 -19.48
CA THR A 67 0.47 -43.71 -20.01
C THR A 67 0.22 -44.76 -18.93
N HIS A 68 -0.52 -45.81 -19.27
CA HIS A 68 -0.69 -46.99 -18.44
C HIS A 68 0.22 -48.11 -18.97
N THR A 69 1.23 -48.50 -18.20
CA THR A 69 2.14 -49.60 -18.55
C THR A 69 2.08 -50.68 -17.48
N GLY A 70 1.52 -51.84 -17.83
CA GLY A 70 1.27 -52.91 -16.86
C GLY A 70 0.17 -52.53 -15.87
N ASN A 71 0.52 -52.43 -14.59
CA ASN A 71 -0.37 -51.98 -13.49
C ASN A 71 0.04 -50.61 -12.92
N LEU A 72 0.77 -49.82 -13.71
CA LEU A 72 1.35 -48.55 -13.27
C LEU A 72 1.01 -47.43 -14.26
N TRP A 73 0.73 -46.26 -13.68
CA TRP A 73 0.46 -45.01 -14.37
C TRP A 73 1.70 -44.11 -14.33
N MET A 74 2.04 -43.47 -15.43
CA MET A 74 3.18 -42.56 -15.54
C MET A 74 2.95 -41.49 -16.61
N LEU A 75 3.74 -40.41 -16.57
CA LEU A 75 3.77 -39.42 -17.64
C LEU A 75 4.37 -40.03 -18.92
N HIS A 76 3.82 -39.66 -20.07
CA HIS A 76 4.29 -40.11 -21.38
C HIS A 76 5.78 -39.79 -21.56
N LYS A 77 6.54 -40.76 -22.08
CA LYS A 77 8.01 -40.70 -22.12
C LYS A 77 8.53 -39.47 -22.89
N GLU A 78 7.86 -39.10 -23.97
CA GLU A 78 8.26 -37.92 -24.76
C GLU A 78 8.11 -36.61 -23.98
N ILE A 79 7.10 -36.51 -23.11
CA ILE A 79 6.88 -35.33 -22.28
C ILE A 79 7.94 -35.29 -21.17
N VAL A 80 8.25 -36.44 -20.55
CA VAL A 80 9.36 -36.56 -19.59
C VAL A 80 10.69 -36.13 -20.22
N GLN A 81 10.97 -36.59 -21.45
CA GLN A 81 12.16 -36.22 -22.22
C GLN A 81 12.21 -34.73 -22.58
N SER A 82 11.07 -34.04 -22.58
CA SER A 82 11.00 -32.59 -22.78
C SER A 82 11.15 -31.80 -21.47
N TRP A 83 10.48 -32.24 -20.39
CA TRP A 83 10.49 -31.54 -19.10
C TRP A 83 11.82 -31.62 -18.38
N MET A 84 12.51 -32.76 -18.44
CA MET A 84 13.76 -32.97 -17.70
C MET A 84 14.91 -32.06 -18.18
N PRO A 85 15.18 -31.92 -19.50
CA PRO A 85 16.14 -30.93 -19.98
C PRO A 85 15.72 -29.50 -19.68
N LEU A 86 14.42 -29.18 -19.77
CA LEU A 86 13.90 -27.85 -19.45
C LEU A 86 14.16 -27.49 -17.98
N GLU A 87 13.80 -28.37 -17.05
CA GLU A 87 14.02 -28.20 -15.61
C GLU A 87 15.51 -27.95 -15.32
N ARG A 88 16.39 -28.77 -15.89
CA ARG A 88 17.84 -28.62 -15.74
C ARG A 88 18.34 -27.29 -16.28
N ALA A 89 17.88 -26.89 -17.47
CA ALA A 89 18.23 -25.61 -18.07
C ALA A 89 17.80 -24.44 -17.19
N LEU A 90 16.53 -24.40 -16.76
CA LEU A 90 15.99 -23.35 -15.90
C LEU A 90 16.72 -23.28 -14.57
N TYR A 91 17.05 -24.42 -13.96
CA TYR A 91 17.85 -24.47 -12.74
C TYR A 91 19.27 -23.90 -12.93
N MET A 92 19.94 -24.24 -14.03
CA MET A 92 21.27 -23.67 -14.33
C MET A 92 21.21 -22.16 -14.56
N ILE A 93 20.19 -21.68 -15.28
CA ILE A 93 19.95 -20.25 -15.52
C ILE A 93 19.71 -19.51 -14.21
N ALA A 94 18.82 -20.04 -13.36
CA ALA A 94 18.53 -19.49 -12.05
C ALA A 94 19.80 -19.34 -11.21
N ASN A 95 20.62 -20.39 -11.12
CA ASN A 95 21.88 -20.33 -10.38
C ASN A 95 22.88 -19.32 -10.96
N ALA A 96 23.01 -19.26 -12.29
CA ALA A 96 23.90 -18.29 -12.93
C ALA A 96 23.47 -16.85 -12.63
N LEU A 97 22.19 -16.53 -12.79
CA LEU A 97 21.67 -15.19 -12.51
C LEU A 97 21.81 -14.82 -11.04
N MET A 98 21.48 -15.73 -10.13
CA MET A 98 21.57 -15.47 -8.69
C MET A 98 23.02 -15.31 -8.22
N LYS A 99 23.99 -16.00 -8.84
CA LYS A 99 25.41 -15.81 -8.55
C LYS A 99 25.91 -14.41 -8.97
N GLU A 100 25.37 -13.86 -10.05
CA GLU A 100 25.72 -12.53 -10.55
C GLU A 100 24.94 -11.39 -9.86
N ALA A 101 23.93 -11.72 -9.04
CA ALA A 101 23.20 -10.75 -8.25
C ALA A 101 24.12 -10.15 -7.17
N LYS A 102 24.67 -8.96 -7.41
CA LYS A 102 25.60 -8.27 -6.49
C LYS A 102 24.93 -7.65 -5.25
N ILE A 103 23.63 -7.86 -5.06
CA ILE A 103 22.93 -7.31 -3.92
C ILE A 103 23.03 -8.31 -2.78
N ALA A 104 23.89 -8.01 -1.80
CA ALA A 104 23.86 -8.67 -0.51
C ALA A 104 22.51 -8.38 0.16
N PHE A 105 21.71 -9.41 0.36
CA PHE A 105 20.48 -9.36 1.13
C PHE A 105 20.66 -10.23 2.37
N ASP A 106 20.08 -9.82 3.49
CA ASP A 106 19.91 -10.67 4.68
C ASP A 106 18.79 -11.71 4.47
N LEU A 107 18.61 -12.16 3.23
CA LEU A 107 17.56 -13.10 2.82
C LEU A 107 18.23 -14.41 2.44
N ASN A 108 17.75 -15.52 3.02
CA ASN A 108 18.13 -16.84 2.55
C ASN A 108 17.37 -17.14 1.26
N PHE A 109 18.07 -17.40 0.16
CA PHE A 109 17.45 -17.74 -1.12
C PHE A 109 17.38 -19.25 -1.26
N ASP A 110 16.35 -19.84 -0.66
CA ASP A 110 16.11 -21.26 -0.81
C ASP A 110 15.37 -21.52 -2.13
N PHE A 111 15.79 -22.57 -2.84
CA PHE A 111 15.01 -23.08 -3.97
C PHE A 111 13.74 -23.74 -3.43
N LEU A 112 12.60 -23.42 -4.04
CA LEU A 112 11.42 -24.26 -3.90
C LEU A 112 11.72 -25.66 -4.46
N PRO A 113 11.05 -26.72 -3.98
CA PRO A 113 11.31 -28.06 -4.47
C PRO A 113 11.18 -28.16 -6.00
N LEU A 114 12.20 -28.76 -6.62
CA LEU A 114 12.29 -28.86 -8.07
C LEU A 114 11.15 -29.74 -8.64
N PRO A 115 10.70 -29.53 -9.89
CA PRO A 115 9.71 -30.38 -10.55
C PRO A 115 9.97 -31.88 -10.42
N SER A 116 11.22 -32.33 -10.57
CA SER A 116 11.60 -33.74 -10.48
C SER A 116 11.30 -34.37 -9.13
N SER A 117 11.31 -33.58 -8.05
CA SER A 117 10.96 -34.01 -6.70
C SER A 117 9.46 -34.28 -6.49
N ARG A 118 8.61 -33.88 -7.46
CA ARG A 118 7.14 -34.01 -7.38
C ARG A 118 6.56 -35.21 -8.10
N GLY A 119 7.42 -36.06 -8.64
CA GLY A 119 7.02 -37.40 -9.08
C GLY A 119 6.55 -37.51 -10.52
N TYR A 120 6.78 -36.52 -11.40
CA TYR A 120 6.56 -36.71 -12.85
C TYR A 120 7.51 -37.74 -13.48
N LEU A 121 8.65 -38.01 -12.82
CA LEU A 121 9.61 -39.07 -13.20
C LEU A 121 9.25 -40.45 -12.62
N GLN A 122 8.25 -40.52 -11.74
CA GLN A 122 7.91 -41.72 -10.99
C GLN A 122 6.73 -42.47 -11.61
N THR A 123 6.59 -43.74 -11.23
CA THR A 123 5.45 -44.58 -11.57
C THR A 123 4.48 -44.64 -10.39
N HIS A 124 3.18 -44.71 -10.69
CA HIS A 124 2.12 -44.60 -9.70
C HIS A 124 1.15 -45.77 -9.82
N LYS A 125 0.68 -46.30 -8.69
CA LYS A 125 -0.30 -47.40 -8.67
C LYS A 125 -1.72 -46.93 -8.98
N SER A 126 -1.99 -45.63 -8.87
CA SER A 126 -3.30 -45.01 -9.08
C SER A 126 -3.20 -43.92 -10.14
N GLU A 127 -4.18 -43.89 -11.04
CA GLU A 127 -4.33 -42.87 -12.08
C GLU A 127 -4.43 -41.47 -11.45
N GLU A 128 -5.30 -41.32 -10.44
CA GLU A 128 -5.54 -40.05 -9.75
C GLU A 128 -4.25 -39.50 -9.11
N ASN A 129 -3.47 -40.38 -8.48
CA ASN A 129 -2.20 -39.98 -7.87
C ASN A 129 -1.17 -39.55 -8.93
N ALA A 130 -1.11 -40.26 -10.06
CA ALA A 130 -0.24 -39.88 -11.17
C ALA A 130 -0.60 -38.50 -11.71
N VAL A 131 -1.89 -38.26 -11.99
CA VAL A 131 -2.42 -36.98 -12.46
C VAL A 131 -2.07 -35.86 -11.48
N LYS A 132 -2.28 -36.08 -10.19
CA LYS A 132 -1.95 -35.10 -9.13
C LYS A 132 -0.46 -34.78 -9.11
N CYS A 133 0.42 -35.78 -9.09
CA CYS A 133 1.87 -35.60 -9.09
C CYS A 133 2.36 -34.88 -10.36
N ILE A 134 1.78 -35.18 -11.52
CA ILE A 134 2.13 -34.55 -12.80
C ILE A 134 1.75 -33.06 -12.79
N TYR A 135 0.53 -32.71 -12.39
CA TYR A 135 0.13 -31.30 -12.29
C TYR A 135 0.98 -30.57 -11.24
N TRP A 136 1.23 -31.20 -10.10
CA TRP A 136 2.07 -30.60 -9.06
C TRP A 136 3.50 -30.35 -9.55
N SER A 137 4.08 -31.29 -10.30
CA SER A 137 5.37 -31.13 -10.95
C SER A 137 5.38 -30.01 -11.98
N ARG A 138 4.31 -29.89 -12.78
CA ARG A 138 4.16 -28.79 -13.74
C ARG A 138 4.16 -27.44 -13.02
N ASP A 139 3.43 -27.34 -11.92
CA ASP A 139 3.23 -26.08 -11.23
C ASP A 139 4.49 -25.61 -10.49
N THR A 140 5.37 -26.53 -10.05
CA THR A 140 6.65 -26.14 -9.44
C THR A 140 7.63 -25.53 -10.45
N PHE A 141 7.42 -25.67 -11.77
CA PHE A 141 8.15 -24.86 -12.76
C PHE A 141 7.91 -23.36 -12.57
N LEU A 142 6.75 -22.95 -12.01
CA LEU A 142 6.49 -21.55 -11.69
C LEU A 142 7.47 -21.01 -10.64
N GLY A 143 7.85 -21.83 -9.66
CA GLY A 143 8.86 -21.48 -8.67
C GLY A 143 10.22 -21.21 -9.33
N LEU A 144 10.66 -22.07 -10.25
CA LEU A 144 11.90 -21.88 -11.01
C LEU A 144 11.86 -20.63 -11.88
N LEU A 145 10.76 -20.43 -12.63
CA LEU A 145 10.57 -19.24 -13.47
C LEU A 145 10.55 -17.95 -12.63
N ALA A 146 9.99 -18.01 -11.43
CA ALA A 146 9.98 -16.88 -10.52
C ALA A 146 11.38 -16.58 -9.94
N ILE A 147 12.20 -17.59 -9.67
CA ILE A 147 13.61 -17.39 -9.29
C ILE A 147 14.40 -16.76 -10.45
N ILE A 148 14.17 -17.21 -11.69
CA ILE A 148 14.79 -16.58 -12.86
C ILE A 148 14.35 -15.12 -12.98
N SER A 149 13.05 -14.86 -12.79
CA SER A 149 12.50 -13.48 -12.79
C SER A 149 13.18 -12.61 -11.74
N LEU A 150 13.38 -13.16 -10.54
CA LEU A 150 14.08 -12.49 -9.45
C LEU A 150 15.55 -12.26 -9.81
N GLY A 151 16.23 -13.26 -10.34
CA GLY A 151 17.61 -13.15 -10.80
C GLY A 151 17.77 -12.04 -11.84
N VAL A 152 16.90 -11.99 -12.85
CA VAL A 152 16.88 -10.91 -13.86
C VAL A 152 16.62 -9.54 -13.23
N LEU A 153 15.71 -9.45 -12.27
CA LEU A 153 15.38 -8.22 -11.55
C LEU A 153 16.59 -7.68 -10.76
N LEU A 154 17.33 -8.58 -10.13
CA LEU A 154 18.49 -8.27 -9.28
C LEU A 154 19.79 -8.15 -10.07
N PHE A 155 19.80 -8.60 -11.33
CA PHE A 155 20.97 -8.55 -12.20
C PHE A 155 21.33 -7.09 -12.50
N GLU A 156 22.48 -6.65 -12.01
CA GLU A 156 22.99 -5.31 -12.26
C GLU A 156 23.45 -5.20 -13.72
N ARG A 157 22.73 -4.42 -14.54
CA ARG A 157 23.12 -4.12 -15.94
C ARG A 157 24.35 -3.19 -15.99
N LYS A 158 25.47 -3.60 -15.40
CA LYS A 158 26.76 -2.95 -15.63
C LYS A 158 27.32 -3.53 -16.93
N THR A 159 27.74 -2.66 -17.83
CA THR A 159 28.29 -2.92 -19.18
C THR A 159 27.27 -3.30 -20.25
N LEU A 160 27.56 -2.83 -21.48
CA LEU A 160 26.95 -3.27 -22.74
C LEU A 160 26.58 -4.74 -22.58
N LEU A 161 25.30 -5.04 -22.85
CA LEU A 161 24.69 -6.37 -22.81
C LEU A 161 25.79 -7.44 -22.78
N PRO A 162 25.86 -8.34 -21.77
CA PRO A 162 26.62 -9.58 -21.98
C PRO A 162 26.19 -10.11 -23.34
N ASP A 163 27.05 -10.76 -24.12
CA ASP A 163 26.69 -11.26 -25.45
C ASP A 163 25.37 -12.05 -25.39
N MET A 164 24.26 -11.34 -25.58
CA MET A 164 22.87 -11.72 -25.28
C MET A 164 22.21 -12.10 -26.60
N ASP A 165 23.03 -12.46 -27.58
CA ASP A 165 22.65 -13.06 -28.85
C ASP A 165 22.00 -14.43 -28.68
N SER A 166 21.79 -14.91 -27.43
CA SER A 166 20.95 -16.06 -27.14
C SER A 166 19.47 -15.64 -27.13
N PRO A 167 18.69 -15.94 -28.19
CA PRO A 167 17.31 -15.47 -28.34
C PRO A 167 16.38 -15.98 -27.23
N TRP A 168 16.78 -17.03 -26.52
CA TRP A 168 16.03 -17.60 -25.42
C TRP A 168 16.12 -16.78 -24.12
N ILE A 169 17.23 -16.07 -23.85
CA ILE A 169 17.32 -15.18 -22.67
C ILE A 169 16.44 -13.97 -22.89
N GLU A 170 16.51 -13.34 -24.07
CA GLU A 170 15.63 -12.23 -24.41
C GLU A 170 14.16 -12.66 -24.36
N TYR A 171 13.84 -13.86 -24.86
CA TYR A 171 12.51 -14.45 -24.71
C TYR A 171 12.09 -14.58 -23.25
N LEU A 172 12.94 -15.15 -22.39
CA LEU A 172 12.65 -15.32 -20.97
C LEU A 172 12.49 -13.96 -20.26
N VAL A 173 13.40 -13.02 -20.47
CA VAL A 173 13.30 -11.67 -19.92
C VAL A 173 11.98 -11.03 -20.37
N LYS A 174 11.70 -10.99 -21.67
CA LYS A 174 10.46 -10.42 -22.20
C LYS A 174 9.21 -11.08 -21.63
N LYS A 175 9.19 -12.41 -21.50
CA LYS A 175 8.05 -13.17 -20.97
C LYS A 175 7.89 -13.03 -19.46
N LEU A 176 9.00 -12.96 -18.71
CA LEU A 176 9.00 -12.96 -17.25
C LEU A 176 8.94 -11.55 -16.65
N THR A 177 9.57 -10.57 -17.30
CA THR A 177 9.60 -9.15 -16.87
C THR A 177 8.63 -8.27 -17.66
N GLY A 178 7.96 -8.79 -18.69
CA GLY A 178 6.93 -8.06 -19.41
C GLY A 178 5.74 -7.65 -18.53
N ASN A 179 4.72 -7.04 -19.16
CA ASN A 179 3.49 -6.57 -18.51
C ASN A 179 2.58 -7.75 -18.07
N VAL A 180 3.13 -8.57 -17.20
CA VAL A 180 2.52 -9.77 -16.63
C VAL A 180 1.80 -9.35 -15.36
N ARG A 181 0.51 -9.67 -15.27
CA ARG A 181 -0.23 -9.47 -14.02
C ARG A 181 0.32 -10.41 -12.96
N ARG A 182 1.06 -9.87 -12.00
CA ARG A 182 1.61 -10.61 -10.86
C ARG A 182 0.61 -10.67 -9.71
N LEU A 183 0.83 -11.64 -8.81
CA LEU A 183 0.03 -11.76 -7.60
C LEU A 183 0.35 -10.64 -6.63
N ARG A 184 -0.66 -10.28 -5.82
CA ARG A 184 -0.49 -9.31 -4.75
C ARG A 184 0.28 -9.97 -3.60
N THR A 185 1.35 -9.34 -3.14
CA THR A 185 2.10 -9.78 -1.96
C THR A 185 1.82 -8.85 -0.78
N PHE A 186 1.63 -9.42 0.41
CA PHE A 186 1.41 -8.67 1.65
C PHE A 186 2.73 -8.53 2.39
N ILE A 187 3.09 -7.32 2.81
CA ILE A 187 4.30 -7.05 3.56
C ILE A 187 3.91 -6.55 4.94
N ASP A 188 4.39 -7.25 5.98
CA ASP A 188 4.36 -6.71 7.33
C ASP A 188 5.45 -5.67 7.47
N VAL A 189 5.03 -4.41 7.64
CA VAL A 189 5.95 -3.27 7.70
C VAL A 189 6.90 -3.38 8.90
N ASN A 190 6.45 -4.01 10.00
CA ASN A 190 7.27 -4.14 11.21
C ASN A 190 8.34 -5.24 11.10
N GLY A 191 8.10 -6.25 10.26
CA GLY A 191 8.98 -7.41 10.11
C GLY A 191 9.85 -7.39 8.84
N PHE A 192 9.63 -6.45 7.92
CA PHE A 192 10.29 -6.44 6.62
C PHE A 192 11.56 -5.60 6.64
N SER A 193 12.72 -6.23 6.38
CA SER A 193 14.03 -5.58 6.43
C SER A 193 14.62 -5.23 5.05
N SER A 194 14.09 -5.77 3.95
CA SER A 194 14.75 -5.73 2.64
C SER A 194 14.25 -4.61 1.71
N PHE A 195 14.55 -3.36 2.05
CA PHE A 195 14.15 -2.18 1.26
C PHE A 195 14.60 -2.25 -0.20
N LYS A 196 15.85 -2.70 -0.45
CA LYS A 196 16.38 -2.81 -1.82
C LYS A 196 15.51 -3.73 -2.68
N LEU A 197 15.08 -4.86 -2.13
CA LEU A 197 14.21 -5.80 -2.84
C LEU A 197 12.83 -5.20 -3.08
N LEU A 198 12.24 -4.55 -2.07
CA LEU A 198 10.93 -3.88 -2.23
C LEU A 198 10.96 -2.86 -3.37
N ARG A 199 12.04 -2.05 -3.45
CA ARG A 199 12.21 -1.08 -4.54
C ARG A 199 12.19 -1.76 -5.90
N GLU A 200 12.93 -2.85 -6.04
CA GLU A 200 12.99 -3.56 -7.32
C GLU A 200 11.66 -4.29 -7.64
N LEU A 201 10.97 -4.87 -6.64
CA LEU A 201 9.63 -5.44 -6.83
C LEU A 201 8.63 -4.39 -7.34
N LEU A 202 8.62 -3.20 -6.74
CA LEU A 202 7.74 -2.09 -7.15
C LEU A 202 8.06 -1.60 -8.57
N LYS A 203 9.33 -1.54 -8.96
CA LYS A 203 9.72 -1.22 -10.35
C LYS A 203 9.27 -2.27 -11.36
N ALA A 204 9.12 -3.52 -10.93
CA ALA A 204 8.56 -4.59 -11.75
C ALA A 204 7.04 -4.70 -11.65
N ASP A 205 6.35 -3.63 -11.25
CA ASP A 205 4.89 -3.55 -11.13
C ASP A 205 4.29 -4.70 -10.29
N VAL A 206 5.04 -5.19 -9.30
CA VAL A 206 4.52 -6.18 -8.34
C VAL A 206 3.54 -5.47 -7.42
N PRO A 207 2.26 -5.88 -7.36
CA PRO A 207 1.32 -5.26 -6.45
C PRO A 207 1.66 -5.60 -4.99
N VAL A 208 1.96 -4.60 -4.17
CA VAL A 208 2.31 -4.76 -2.74
C VAL A 208 1.21 -4.20 -1.85
N TRP A 209 0.89 -4.91 -0.76
CA TRP A 209 -0.06 -4.49 0.27
C TRP A 209 0.69 -4.38 1.59
N PHE A 210 0.69 -3.20 2.21
CA PHE A 210 1.35 -2.98 3.49
C PHE A 210 0.40 -3.29 4.65
N SER A 211 0.87 -4.12 5.58
CA SER A 211 0.25 -4.34 6.87
C SER A 211 0.95 -3.46 7.90
N TRP A 212 0.19 -2.51 8.44
CA TRP A 212 0.68 -1.48 9.36
C TRP A 212 0.50 -1.84 10.84
N GLY A 213 0.06 -3.07 11.13
CA GLY A 213 -0.18 -3.57 12.48
C GLY A 213 -1.66 -3.69 12.82
N ALA A 214 -1.96 -3.87 14.11
CA ALA A 214 -3.32 -4.01 14.59
C ALA A 214 -4.11 -2.69 14.48
N VAL A 215 -5.42 -2.83 14.32
CA VAL A 215 -6.35 -1.70 14.36
C VAL A 215 -6.24 -0.98 15.70
N SER A 216 -6.33 0.34 15.67
CA SER A 216 -6.11 1.29 16.75
C SER A 216 -4.67 1.40 17.26
N CYS A 217 -3.69 0.76 16.63
CA CYS A 217 -2.26 1.00 16.92
C CYS A 217 -1.72 2.17 16.09
N LYS A 218 -0.95 3.08 16.69
CA LYS A 218 -0.26 4.14 15.95
C LYS A 218 0.78 3.50 15.00
N PRO A 219 0.67 3.65 13.68
CA PRO A 219 1.68 3.10 12.79
C PRO A 219 3.00 3.87 12.96
N CYS A 220 4.10 3.14 13.03
CA CYS A 220 5.43 3.73 13.09
C CYS A 220 5.91 4.05 11.67
N ARG A 221 6.57 5.20 11.50
CA ARG A 221 7.32 5.47 10.27
C ARG A 221 8.51 4.52 10.19
N THR A 222 8.74 3.99 9.00
CA THR A 222 9.87 3.14 8.66
C THR A 222 11.13 3.95 8.34
N CYS A 223 10.99 5.27 8.20
CA CYS A 223 12.00 6.16 7.61
C CYS A 223 12.27 5.86 6.13
N TRP A 224 11.39 5.10 5.47
CA TRP A 224 11.46 4.82 4.05
C TRP A 224 10.29 5.48 3.35
N ALA A 225 10.55 6.58 2.64
CA ALA A 225 9.51 7.35 1.94
C ALA A 225 8.61 6.49 1.04
N ILE A 226 9.17 5.46 0.37
CA ILE A 226 8.39 4.55 -0.50
C ILE A 226 7.32 3.73 0.24
N VAL A 227 7.49 3.52 1.55
CA VAL A 227 6.55 2.82 2.42
C VAL A 227 5.73 3.84 3.20
N ASP A 228 6.39 4.83 3.80
CA ASP A 228 5.77 5.87 4.64
C ASP A 228 4.77 6.75 3.87
N ASP A 229 4.95 6.95 2.55
CA ASP A 229 3.97 7.64 1.70
C ASP A 229 2.61 6.89 1.65
N TRP A 230 2.59 5.61 2.05
CA TRP A 230 1.40 4.75 2.09
C TRP A 230 0.89 4.46 3.50
N ILE A 231 1.42 5.16 4.51
CA ILE A 231 0.94 5.02 5.88
C ILE A 231 -0.56 5.37 5.92
N PRO A 232 -1.42 4.49 6.46
CA PRO A 232 -2.83 4.79 6.55
C PRO A 232 -2.97 6.01 7.44
N PRO A 233 -3.91 6.92 7.12
CA PRO A 233 -4.13 8.08 7.96
C PRO A 233 -4.52 7.61 9.36
N THR A 234 -5.44 6.67 9.48
CA THR A 234 -5.84 6.17 10.79
C THR A 234 -5.82 4.67 10.79
N THR A 235 -5.50 4.12 11.95
CA THR A 235 -5.76 2.71 12.28
C THR A 235 -6.99 2.58 13.15
N ASP A 236 -7.58 3.68 13.65
CA ASP A 236 -8.79 3.64 14.46
C ASP A 236 -9.96 3.10 13.66
N LEU A 237 -10.63 2.06 14.18
CA LEU A 237 -11.70 1.39 13.46
C LEU A 237 -12.86 2.32 13.09
N GLY A 238 -13.25 3.20 14.02
CA GLY A 238 -14.35 4.13 13.81
C GLY A 238 -14.06 5.10 12.68
N GLN A 239 -12.84 5.63 12.65
CA GLN A 239 -12.38 6.51 11.57
C GLN A 239 -12.15 5.77 10.25
N ILE A 240 -11.60 4.55 10.26
CA ILE A 240 -11.48 3.71 9.04
C ILE A 240 -12.88 3.53 8.43
N LEU A 241 -13.86 3.13 9.24
CA LEU A 241 -15.21 2.94 8.76
C LEU A 241 -15.80 4.24 8.22
N SER A 242 -15.60 5.39 8.86
CA SER A 242 -16.07 6.66 8.33
C SER A 242 -15.40 7.06 7.00
N TYR A 243 -14.13 6.71 6.78
CA TYR A 243 -13.44 6.96 5.51
C TYR A 243 -14.00 6.15 4.33
N TYR A 244 -14.36 4.90 4.58
CA TYR A 244 -14.78 3.97 3.52
C TYR A 244 -16.29 3.75 3.46
N THR A 245 -17.06 4.40 4.35
CA THR A 245 -18.51 4.45 4.21
C THR A 245 -18.82 5.34 2.99
N PRO A 246 -19.48 4.80 1.95
CA PRO A 246 -19.92 5.62 0.83
C PRO A 246 -20.76 6.76 1.40
N PRO A 247 -20.47 8.03 1.04
CA PRO A 247 -21.25 9.14 1.55
C PRO A 247 -22.72 8.91 1.19
N MET A 248 -23.61 9.02 2.19
CA MET A 248 -25.05 8.78 2.01
C MET A 248 -25.69 9.74 1.00
N SER A 249 -24.99 10.84 0.68
CA SER A 249 -25.36 11.81 -0.34
C SER A 249 -24.27 11.87 -1.41
N SER A 250 -24.68 11.91 -2.68
CA SER A 250 -23.78 12.09 -3.84
C SER A 250 -23.06 13.45 -3.86
N VAL A 251 -23.43 14.37 -2.96
CA VAL A 251 -22.87 15.73 -2.86
C VAL A 251 -21.65 15.75 -1.93
N VAL A 252 -21.51 14.79 -1.02
CA VAL A 252 -20.38 14.73 -0.08
C VAL A 252 -19.25 13.94 -0.74
N GLN A 253 -18.13 14.61 -1.03
CA GLN A 253 -16.92 13.95 -1.52
C GLN A 253 -16.23 13.22 -0.35
N PRO A 254 -15.54 12.08 -0.60
CA PRO A 254 -14.68 11.44 0.39
C PRO A 254 -13.63 12.44 0.90
N ALA A 255 -13.25 12.34 2.17
CA ALA A 255 -12.37 13.30 2.85
C ALA A 255 -10.97 13.50 2.21
N HIS A 256 -10.59 12.73 1.18
CA HIS A 256 -9.27 12.72 0.55
C HIS A 256 -9.37 12.61 -0.97
N THR A 257 -9.93 13.63 -1.63
CA THR A 257 -9.97 13.69 -3.10
C THR A 257 -8.64 14.19 -3.67
N PRO A 258 -8.18 13.65 -4.80
CA PRO A 258 -6.99 14.16 -5.50
C PRO A 258 -7.24 15.53 -6.15
N VAL A 259 -8.50 15.99 -6.17
CA VAL A 259 -8.89 17.30 -6.66
C VAL A 259 -9.23 18.18 -5.45
N PRO A 260 -8.61 19.37 -5.32
CA PRO A 260 -8.95 20.30 -4.27
C PRO A 260 -10.41 20.75 -4.40
N ASP A 261 -11.13 20.78 -3.28
CA ASP A 261 -12.45 21.39 -3.23
C ASP A 261 -12.32 22.93 -3.18
N TRP A 262 -13.32 23.65 -3.71
CA TRP A 262 -13.34 25.12 -3.75
C TRP A 262 -13.25 25.71 -2.34
N SER A 263 -13.77 25.01 -1.34
CA SER A 263 -13.72 25.39 0.08
C SER A 263 -12.32 25.36 0.69
N LEU A 264 -11.35 24.67 0.05
CA LEU A 264 -9.98 24.48 0.55
C LEU A 264 -9.04 25.64 0.15
N ARG A 265 -9.51 26.56 -0.71
CA ARG A 265 -8.78 27.73 -1.25
C ARG A 265 -7.56 27.40 -2.11
N GLN A 266 -7.30 26.13 -2.38
CA GLN A 266 -6.27 25.68 -3.31
C GLN A 266 -6.86 25.62 -4.73
N HIS A 267 -6.17 26.19 -5.71
CA HIS A 267 -6.59 26.08 -7.11
C HIS A 267 -6.26 24.68 -7.67
N ILE A 268 -7.02 24.23 -8.66
CA ILE A 268 -6.78 22.93 -9.32
C ILE A 268 -5.37 22.93 -9.92
N GLY A 269 -4.56 21.94 -9.54
CA GLY A 269 -3.16 21.81 -9.98
C GLY A 269 -2.17 22.73 -9.26
N GLU A 270 -2.61 23.53 -8.29
CA GLU A 270 -1.73 24.44 -7.54
C GLU A 270 -0.82 23.66 -6.58
N HIS A 271 0.48 23.85 -6.73
CA HIS A 271 1.48 23.34 -5.80
C HIS A 271 1.48 24.16 -4.49
N TRP A 272 1.82 23.54 -3.36
CA TRP A 272 1.78 24.20 -2.04
C TRP A 272 2.60 25.50 -1.99
N ARG A 273 3.77 25.54 -2.65
CA ARG A 273 4.59 26.76 -2.76
C ARG A 273 3.87 27.92 -3.44
N HIS A 274 3.14 27.65 -4.52
CA HIS A 274 2.36 28.67 -5.22
C HIS A 274 1.19 29.17 -4.37
N PHE A 275 0.53 28.25 -3.65
CA PHE A 275 -0.52 28.60 -2.68
C PHE A 275 0.01 29.57 -1.62
N PHE A 276 1.14 29.26 -0.97
CA PHE A 276 1.67 30.16 0.06
C PHE A 276 2.16 31.49 -0.51
N LYS A 277 2.74 31.52 -1.71
CA LYS A 277 3.10 32.78 -2.38
C LYS A 277 1.87 33.66 -2.61
N ARG A 278 0.77 33.08 -3.11
CA ARG A 278 -0.50 33.78 -3.32
C ARG A 278 -1.12 34.26 -2.00
N VAL A 279 -1.05 33.42 -0.97
CA VAL A 279 -1.53 33.76 0.37
C VAL A 279 -0.71 34.91 0.97
N GLN A 280 0.63 34.90 0.83
CA GLN A 280 1.52 35.99 1.26
C GLN A 280 1.19 37.31 0.56
N LEU A 281 0.96 37.31 -0.76
CA LEU A 281 0.56 38.52 -1.49
C LEU A 281 -0.76 39.09 -0.95
N ARG A 282 -1.76 38.24 -0.72
CA ARG A 282 -3.02 38.65 -0.10
C ARG A 282 -2.81 39.20 1.31
N HIS A 283 -1.94 38.58 2.11
CA HIS A 283 -1.63 39.05 3.46
C HIS A 283 -0.92 40.39 3.48
N ALA A 284 -0.01 40.64 2.53
CA ALA A 284 0.63 41.95 2.38
C ALA A 284 -0.39 43.06 2.10
N LEU A 285 -1.41 42.79 1.27
CA LEU A 285 -2.51 43.72 1.04
C LEU A 285 -3.33 43.95 2.32
N ILE A 286 -3.68 42.88 3.05
CA ILE A 286 -4.40 42.98 4.32
C ILE A 286 -3.60 43.81 5.32
N GLN A 287 -2.29 43.59 5.42
CA GLN A 287 -1.41 44.29 6.36
C GLN A 287 -1.35 45.80 6.09
N ASN A 288 -1.50 46.23 4.84
CA ASN A 288 -1.54 47.65 4.47
C ASN A 288 -2.85 48.34 4.89
N SER A 289 -3.94 47.58 5.03
CA SER A 289 -5.26 48.09 5.42
C SER A 289 -5.71 47.64 6.82
N GLU A 290 -4.84 46.96 7.57
CA GLU A 290 -5.14 46.39 8.89
C GLU A 290 -5.31 47.50 9.92
N SER A 291 -6.44 47.50 10.64
CA SER A 291 -6.68 48.41 11.76
C SER A 291 -5.79 48.07 12.97
N PHE A 292 -5.68 49.01 13.91
CA PHE A 292 -4.92 48.76 15.14
C PHE A 292 -5.46 47.57 15.95
N GLU A 293 -6.80 47.43 16.03
CA GLU A 293 -7.46 46.35 16.77
C GLU A 293 -7.21 44.98 16.11
N GLU A 294 -7.32 44.90 14.79
CA GLU A 294 -7.05 43.68 14.02
C GLU A 294 -5.58 43.25 14.15
N LYS A 295 -4.67 44.22 14.10
CA LYS A 295 -3.24 43.97 14.31
C LYS A 295 -2.95 43.40 15.68
N VAL A 296 -3.55 43.98 16.73
CA VAL A 296 -3.40 43.46 18.10
C VAL A 296 -3.97 42.04 18.21
N ALA A 297 -5.15 41.77 17.65
CA ALA A 297 -5.76 40.44 17.66
C ALA A 297 -4.95 39.40 16.87
N ARG A 298 -4.31 39.80 15.77
CA ARG A 298 -3.40 38.94 15.00
C ARG A 298 -2.13 38.63 15.79
N LEU A 299 -1.48 39.62 16.40
CA LEU A 299 -0.28 39.41 17.22
C LEU A 299 -0.56 38.50 18.43
N GLN A 300 -1.73 38.64 19.06
CA GLN A 300 -2.16 37.73 20.14
C GLN A 300 -2.34 36.28 19.64
N ARG A 301 -2.85 36.09 18.41
CA ARG A 301 -2.95 34.76 17.79
C ARG A 301 -1.57 34.15 17.51
N GLU A 302 -0.63 34.94 17.00
CA GLU A 302 0.76 34.52 16.78
C GLU A 302 1.43 34.09 18.08
N GLU A 303 1.34 34.92 19.13
CA GLU A 303 1.90 34.62 20.45
C GLU A 303 1.29 33.36 21.06
N LYS A 304 -0.04 33.20 20.93
CA LYS A 304 -0.74 32.00 21.40
C LYS A 304 -0.28 30.75 20.63
N ALA A 305 -0.08 30.85 19.31
CA ALA A 305 0.37 29.71 18.52
C ALA A 305 1.79 29.27 18.91
N LEU A 306 2.70 30.21 19.20
CA LEU A 306 4.07 29.93 19.62
C LEU A 306 4.17 29.26 21.00
N THR A 307 3.28 29.62 21.92
CA THR A 307 3.24 29.05 23.29
C THR A 307 2.50 27.71 23.35
N THR A 308 1.87 27.30 22.26
CA THR A 308 1.02 26.11 22.19
C THR A 308 1.84 24.86 21.84
N HIS A 309 2.53 24.30 22.84
CA HIS A 309 3.38 23.10 22.67
C HIS A 309 2.62 21.76 22.76
N TYR A 310 1.37 21.75 23.26
CA TYR A 310 0.62 20.51 23.52
C TYR A 310 -0.87 20.65 23.15
N LEU A 311 -1.25 20.19 21.96
CA LEU A 311 -2.57 20.41 21.35
C LEU A 311 -3.55 19.23 21.42
N ALA A 312 -3.26 18.21 22.23
CA ALA A 312 -4.05 16.98 22.21
C ALA A 312 -5.39 17.04 22.97
N THR A 313 -5.77 18.11 23.68
CA THR A 313 -6.94 17.96 24.58
C THR A 313 -7.92 19.13 24.72
N ALA A 314 -7.58 20.39 24.40
CA ALA A 314 -8.54 21.49 24.56
C ALA A 314 -8.33 22.75 23.70
N GLY A 315 -7.18 22.94 23.04
CA GLY A 315 -6.75 24.27 22.57
C GLY A 315 -7.18 24.74 21.18
N LEU A 316 -7.72 23.87 20.31
CA LEU A 316 -8.03 24.19 18.90
C LEU A 316 -9.51 24.50 18.63
N PHE A 317 -10.33 24.76 19.66
CA PHE A 317 -11.70 25.19 19.41
C PHE A 317 -11.72 26.46 18.54
N GLY A 318 -12.24 26.33 17.31
CA GLY A 318 -12.37 27.42 16.34
C GLY A 318 -11.17 27.62 15.39
N VAL A 319 -10.06 26.88 15.52
CA VAL A 319 -8.90 26.99 14.63
C VAL A 319 -8.99 25.92 13.54
N LYS A 320 -8.89 26.32 12.26
CA LYS A 320 -8.89 25.38 11.14
C LYS A 320 -7.49 24.80 10.95
N VAL A 321 -7.41 23.53 10.59
CA VAL A 321 -6.12 22.87 10.39
C VAL A 321 -6.19 22.03 9.13
N TYR A 322 -5.20 22.20 8.27
CA TYR A 322 -5.10 21.54 6.98
C TYR A 322 -3.83 20.69 6.92
N ALA A 323 -3.93 19.52 6.30
CA ALA A 323 -2.75 18.73 5.91
C ALA A 323 -2.61 18.71 4.39
N TRP A 324 -1.37 18.85 3.91
CA TRP A 324 -1.02 18.71 2.50
C TRP A 324 -0.72 17.24 2.18
N ILE A 325 -1.75 16.53 1.75
CA ILE A 325 -1.70 15.07 1.53
C ILE A 325 -1.11 14.79 0.16
N LYS A 326 -0.09 13.92 0.11
CA LYS A 326 0.56 13.50 -1.13
C LYS A 326 -0.26 12.42 -1.81
N PHE A 327 -0.52 12.58 -3.10
CA PHE A 327 -1.19 11.59 -3.93
C PHE A 327 -0.19 10.89 -4.87
N PRO A 328 -0.54 9.68 -5.36
CA PRO A 328 0.21 9.02 -6.42
C PRO A 328 0.37 9.95 -7.63
N GLY A 329 1.61 10.27 -8.00
CA GLY A 329 1.94 11.31 -8.99
C GLY A 329 2.66 12.52 -8.41
N GLY A 330 2.79 12.59 -7.07
CA GLY A 330 3.57 13.62 -6.38
C GLY A 330 2.80 14.92 -6.10
N SER A 331 1.55 15.04 -6.55
CA SER A 331 0.70 16.18 -6.24
C SER A 331 0.32 16.22 -4.76
N ARG A 332 0.24 17.43 -4.19
CA ARG A 332 -0.21 17.68 -2.82
C ARG A 332 -1.58 18.35 -2.84
N VAL A 333 -2.52 17.83 -2.06
CA VAL A 333 -3.86 18.44 -1.90
C VAL A 333 -4.05 18.86 -0.45
N ARG A 334 -4.40 20.14 -0.26
CA ARG A 334 -4.67 20.75 1.03
C ARG A 334 -6.02 20.28 1.54
N THR A 335 -6.02 19.54 2.64
CA THR A 335 -7.21 18.84 3.15
C THR A 335 -7.52 19.28 4.57
N LEU A 336 -8.75 19.74 4.81
CA LEU A 336 -9.21 20.14 6.15
C LEU A 336 -9.32 18.92 7.06
N LEU A 337 -8.70 19.00 8.23
CA LEU A 337 -8.69 17.92 9.22
C LEU A 337 -9.86 18.02 10.19
N ASN A 338 -10.48 16.88 10.48
CA ASN A 338 -11.44 16.79 11.57
C ASN A 338 -10.75 16.56 12.93
N ARG A 339 -11.49 16.71 14.04
CA ARG A 339 -10.96 16.57 15.41
C ARG A 339 -10.27 15.23 15.67
N GLY A 340 -10.78 14.14 15.11
CA GLY A 340 -10.18 12.82 15.22
C GLY A 340 -8.83 12.74 14.50
N GLU A 341 -8.75 13.32 13.31
CA GLU A 341 -7.52 13.42 12.51
C GLU A 341 -6.43 14.25 13.19
N LEU A 342 -6.83 15.35 13.84
CA LEU A 342 -5.90 16.25 14.51
C LEU A 342 -5.10 15.57 15.60
N LEU A 343 -5.77 14.75 16.42
CA LEU A 343 -5.16 14.10 17.57
C LEU A 343 -4.00 13.18 17.19
N TRP A 344 -4.13 12.43 16.10
CA TRP A 344 -3.07 11.49 15.69
C TRP A 344 -2.10 12.07 14.68
N ARG A 345 -2.53 13.01 13.81
CA ARG A 345 -1.64 13.65 12.83
C ARG A 345 -0.66 14.61 13.49
N TRP A 346 -0.99 15.20 14.64
CA TRP A 346 -0.12 16.15 15.32
C TRP A 346 1.31 15.62 15.41
N ASP A 347 1.50 14.47 16.06
CA ASP A 347 2.81 13.86 16.27
C ASP A 347 3.50 13.36 14.99
N MET A 348 2.82 13.34 13.84
CA MET A 348 3.42 12.91 12.58
C MET A 348 4.22 14.00 11.88
N TYR A 349 4.02 15.26 12.27
CA TYR A 349 4.73 16.40 11.73
C TYR A 349 5.65 16.97 12.81
N SER A 350 6.90 17.27 12.48
CA SER A 350 7.78 18.05 13.35
C SER A 350 7.28 19.49 13.49
N GLU A 351 7.86 20.28 14.40
CA GLU A 351 7.53 21.70 14.50
C GLU A 351 7.86 22.48 13.21
N GLN A 352 8.92 22.09 12.49
CA GLN A 352 9.28 22.71 11.20
C GLN A 352 8.33 22.32 10.06
N GLU A 353 7.59 21.23 10.23
CA GLU A 353 6.62 20.74 9.25
C GLU A 353 5.21 21.35 9.44
N ARG A 354 5.07 22.29 10.38
CA ARG A 354 3.81 22.93 10.73
C ARG A 354 3.93 24.44 10.59
N HIS A 355 3.05 25.05 9.83
CA HIS A 355 3.02 26.49 9.61
C HIS A 355 1.70 27.07 10.11
N TYR A 356 1.77 28.04 11.01
CA TYR A 356 0.57 28.76 11.48
C TYR A 356 0.39 30.05 10.70
N ASN A 357 -0.82 30.25 10.21
CA ASN A 357 -1.24 31.47 9.53
C ASN A 357 -2.16 32.28 10.46
N ALA A 358 -1.60 33.32 11.05
CA ALA A 358 -2.31 34.18 11.99
C ALA A 358 -3.30 35.13 11.34
N HIS A 359 -3.23 35.41 10.03
CA HIS A 359 -4.25 36.24 9.38
C HIS A 359 -5.58 35.47 9.31
N ASP A 360 -5.55 34.22 8.87
CA ASP A 360 -6.75 33.39 8.67
C ASP A 360 -7.09 32.48 9.87
N ASN A 361 -6.28 32.51 10.93
CA ASN A 361 -6.41 31.63 12.10
C ASN A 361 -6.45 30.15 11.74
N GLU A 362 -5.43 29.69 11.02
CA GLU A 362 -5.34 28.31 10.55
C GLU A 362 -3.93 27.74 10.62
N TRP A 363 -3.84 26.41 10.68
CA TRP A 363 -2.58 25.68 10.55
C TRP A 363 -2.53 24.94 9.23
N ASP A 364 -1.34 24.87 8.64
CA ASP A 364 -1.03 24.03 7.49
C ASP A 364 0.13 23.09 7.85
N TRP A 365 -0.05 21.79 7.63
CA TRP A 365 0.95 20.76 7.92
C TRP A 365 1.41 20.09 6.63
N CYS A 366 2.72 20.02 6.42
CA CYS A 366 3.29 19.37 5.24
C CYS A 366 4.68 18.81 5.55
N SER A 367 4.91 17.56 5.15
CA SER A 367 6.20 16.89 5.39
C SER A 367 7.37 17.51 4.62
N GLU A 368 7.09 18.36 3.63
CA GLU A 368 8.12 18.98 2.78
C GLU A 368 8.54 20.38 3.29
N PHE A 369 7.86 20.92 4.31
CA PHE A 369 8.24 22.21 4.87
C PHE A 369 9.59 22.12 5.62
N GLY A 370 9.90 20.99 6.24
CA GLY A 370 11.19 20.79 6.93
C GLY A 370 12.40 20.67 6.00
N ASP A 371 12.22 20.15 4.78
CA ASP A 371 13.29 19.93 3.80
C ASP A 371 13.69 21.19 3.01
N SER A 372 12.85 22.21 3.05
CA SER A 372 13.11 23.47 2.38
C SER A 372 12.78 24.61 3.32
N GLY A 373 13.84 25.18 3.93
CA GLY A 373 13.73 26.45 4.61
C GLY A 373 12.96 27.42 3.73
N LEU A 374 11.78 27.83 4.19
CA LEU A 374 10.93 28.84 3.55
C LEU A 374 11.67 30.17 3.32
N ASP A 375 12.89 30.30 3.88
CA ASP A 375 13.81 31.43 3.78
C ASP A 375 14.42 31.68 2.38
N SER A 376 14.12 30.85 1.37
CA SER A 376 14.62 31.05 0.00
C SER A 376 13.52 31.03 -1.06
N ILE A 377 12.43 31.76 -0.82
CA ILE A 377 11.64 32.27 -1.94
C ILE A 377 12.50 33.33 -2.63
N GLU A 378 13.37 32.87 -3.55
CA GLU A 378 14.10 33.77 -4.43
C GLU A 378 13.09 34.71 -5.12
N ASP A 379 13.41 35.99 -5.05
CA ASP A 379 12.67 37.11 -5.60
C ASP A 379 12.62 37.02 -7.13
N PHE A 380 11.67 36.23 -7.66
CA PHE A 380 11.33 36.22 -9.08
C PHE A 380 10.41 37.41 -9.39
N SER A 381 11.02 38.59 -9.45
CA SER A 381 10.42 39.88 -9.80
C SER A 381 10.16 40.08 -11.31
N TYR A 382 9.82 39.00 -12.04
CA TYR A 382 9.57 39.05 -13.50
C TYR A 382 8.17 38.57 -13.89
N LEU A 383 7.13 39.02 -13.19
CA LEU A 383 5.77 38.94 -13.73
C LEU A 383 5.26 40.37 -13.89
N ASP A 384 5.23 40.80 -15.15
CA ASP A 384 4.69 42.07 -15.64
C ASP A 384 3.31 42.37 -15.02
N ASP A 385 3.14 43.61 -14.60
CA ASP A 385 1.99 44.19 -13.88
C ASP A 385 0.70 44.36 -14.73
N ASP A 386 0.62 43.77 -15.93
CA ASP A 386 -0.44 44.10 -16.90
C ASP A 386 -1.49 42.99 -17.10
N GLU A 387 -2.04 42.42 -16.02
CA GLU A 387 -3.37 41.74 -16.10
C GLU A 387 -4.09 41.60 -14.74
N MET A 388 -4.18 42.69 -13.96
CA MET A 388 -5.07 42.73 -12.79
C MET A 388 -6.50 43.08 -13.22
N SER A 389 -7.32 42.05 -13.45
CA SER A 389 -8.77 42.16 -13.65
C SER A 389 -9.41 42.90 -12.46
N THR A 390 -9.87 44.13 -12.68
CA THR A 390 -10.65 44.94 -11.74
C THR A 390 -11.96 44.24 -11.41
N TYR A 391 -12.06 43.69 -10.20
CA TYR A 391 -13.32 43.21 -9.63
C TYR A 391 -13.95 44.35 -8.83
N GLU A 392 -15.14 44.80 -9.22
CA GLU A 392 -15.93 45.75 -8.44
C GLU A 392 -16.49 45.06 -7.18
N PRO A 393 -16.34 45.67 -5.99
CA PRO A 393 -16.90 45.10 -4.77
C PRO A 393 -18.43 45.21 -4.80
N LEU A 394 -19.11 44.07 -4.71
CA LEU A 394 -20.55 44.02 -4.47
C LEU A 394 -20.85 44.59 -3.08
N ASN A 395 -21.73 45.58 -3.07
CA ASN A 395 -22.20 46.30 -1.89
C ASN A 395 -22.92 45.33 -0.93
N MET A 396 -22.28 44.95 0.17
CA MET A 396 -22.83 44.05 1.19
C MET A 396 -23.46 44.81 2.36
N GLU A 397 -24.60 45.46 2.09
CA GLU A 397 -25.57 45.79 3.14
C GLU A 397 -26.86 45.01 2.87
N GLN A 398 -26.84 43.72 3.18
CA GLN A 398 -28.06 42.93 3.32
C GLN A 398 -27.85 41.95 4.48
N GLU A 399 -28.63 42.10 5.54
CA GLU A 399 -28.64 41.17 6.67
C GLU A 399 -29.00 39.78 6.15
N VAL A 400 -28.01 38.88 6.15
CA VAL A 400 -28.18 37.49 5.73
C VAL A 400 -28.86 36.75 6.88
N ASP A 401 -30.10 36.29 6.65
CA ASP A 401 -30.79 35.36 7.55
C ASP A 401 -30.12 33.99 7.47
N THR A 402 -29.00 33.89 8.19
CA THR A 402 -28.16 32.69 8.25
C THR A 402 -28.94 31.44 8.65
N GLN A 403 -30.03 31.57 9.42
CA GLN A 403 -30.80 30.41 9.86
C GLN A 403 -31.71 29.84 8.77
N GLY A 404 -32.32 30.70 7.95
CA GLY A 404 -33.10 30.28 6.78
C GLY A 404 -32.26 29.54 5.72
N ASP A 405 -31.01 29.96 5.53
CA ASP A 405 -30.08 29.34 4.59
C ASP A 405 -29.59 27.96 5.06
N TYR A 406 -29.43 27.77 6.38
CA TYR A 406 -29.10 26.46 6.95
C TYR A 406 -30.24 25.45 6.81
N GLU A 407 -31.49 25.86 7.03
CA GLU A 407 -32.66 24.97 6.96
C GLU A 407 -33.01 24.56 5.51
N MET A 408 -32.71 25.43 4.55
CA MET A 408 -32.86 25.17 3.11
C MET A 408 -31.75 24.25 2.57
N ALA A 409 -30.51 24.38 3.06
CA ALA A 409 -29.39 23.51 2.68
C ALA A 409 -29.51 22.07 3.23
N LEU A 410 -30.20 21.89 4.36
CA LEU A 410 -30.44 20.59 5.00
C LEU A 410 -31.75 19.92 4.56
N GLY A 411 -32.60 20.60 3.78
CA GLY A 411 -33.84 20.05 3.23
C GLY A 411 -34.88 19.68 4.28
N THR A 412 -34.89 20.32 5.44
CA THR A 412 -35.72 19.93 6.61
C THR A 412 -37.08 20.62 6.70
N ILE A 413 -37.49 21.38 5.68
CA ILE A 413 -38.77 22.10 5.70
C ILE A 413 -39.87 21.19 5.12
N ASN A 414 -40.87 20.83 5.94
CA ASN A 414 -42.13 20.15 5.59
C ASN A 414 -42.09 18.66 5.18
N ILE A 415 -41.44 17.77 5.95
CA ILE A 415 -41.66 16.31 5.80
C ILE A 415 -42.11 15.72 7.14
N SER A 416 -43.41 15.39 7.23
CA SER A 416 -43.93 14.53 8.30
C SER A 416 -43.37 13.12 8.16
N LEU A 417 -42.57 12.68 9.13
CA LEU A 417 -42.01 11.33 9.18
C LEU A 417 -43.11 10.30 9.47
N ILE A 418 -43.46 9.48 8.48
CA ILE A 418 -44.20 8.23 8.69
C ILE A 418 -43.15 7.10 8.81
N PRO A 419 -43.16 6.29 9.88
CA PRO A 419 -42.20 5.21 10.05
C PRO A 419 -42.65 3.98 9.25
N ASN A 420 -41.94 3.62 8.19
CA ASN A 420 -42.05 2.28 7.59
C ASN A 420 -40.88 1.40 8.02
N GLN A 421 -41.24 0.30 8.67
CA GLN A 421 -40.37 -0.77 9.14
C GLN A 421 -39.66 -1.46 7.99
N TYR A 422 -38.34 -1.38 7.95
CA TYR A 422 -37.49 -2.33 7.22
C TYR A 422 -36.68 -3.13 8.25
N ASN A 423 -37.02 -4.41 8.39
CA ASN A 423 -36.25 -5.37 9.18
C ASN A 423 -34.90 -5.61 8.51
N PHE A 424 -33.85 -4.98 9.03
CA PHE A 424 -32.47 -5.41 8.81
C PHE A 424 -32.17 -6.56 9.78
N GLU A 425 -31.98 -7.78 9.25
CA GLU A 425 -31.29 -8.81 10.01
C GLU A 425 -29.88 -8.30 10.35
N LYS A 426 -29.59 -8.18 11.64
CA LYS A 426 -28.28 -7.79 12.16
C LYS A 426 -27.23 -8.77 11.65
N GLN A 427 -26.44 -8.35 10.67
CA GLN A 427 -25.22 -9.08 10.31
C GLN A 427 -24.29 -9.08 11.52
N ASN A 428 -23.76 -10.25 11.84
CA ASN A 428 -22.88 -10.45 12.99
C ASN A 428 -21.56 -9.69 12.75
N PHE A 429 -21.41 -8.58 13.47
CA PHE A 429 -20.30 -7.62 13.36
C PHE A 429 -18.92 -8.27 13.51
N LEU A 430 -18.79 -9.27 14.39
CA LEU A 430 -17.54 -10.01 14.58
C LEU A 430 -17.12 -10.77 13.31
N ASN A 431 -18.10 -11.25 12.54
CA ASN A 431 -17.85 -11.97 11.30
C ASN A 431 -17.35 -11.03 10.20
N ILE A 432 -17.80 -9.77 10.21
CA ILE A 432 -17.31 -8.72 9.32
C ILE A 432 -15.86 -8.36 9.70
N CYS A 433 -15.56 -8.15 10.98
CA CYS A 433 -14.21 -7.81 11.43
C CYS A 433 -13.17 -8.90 11.12
N TYR A 434 -13.52 -10.16 11.36
CA TYR A 434 -12.65 -11.31 11.10
C TYR A 434 -12.38 -11.50 9.60
N THR A 435 -13.45 -11.47 8.79
CA THR A 435 -13.36 -11.76 7.35
C THR A 435 -12.76 -10.60 6.56
N HIS A 436 -12.96 -9.35 6.98
CA HIS A 436 -12.57 -8.17 6.18
C HIS A 436 -11.21 -7.59 6.56
N TYR A 437 -10.76 -7.73 7.80
CA TYR A 437 -9.58 -7.00 8.30
C TYR A 437 -8.52 -7.92 8.95
N GLY A 438 -8.74 -9.24 8.96
CA GLY A 438 -7.77 -10.20 9.53
C GLY A 438 -7.58 -10.06 11.05
N LEU A 439 -8.51 -9.40 11.74
CA LEU A 439 -8.44 -9.17 13.18
C LEU A 439 -8.73 -10.48 13.92
N GLN A 440 -7.71 -11.08 14.51
CA GLN A 440 -7.89 -12.15 15.49
C GLN A 440 -8.48 -11.54 16.76
N SER A 441 -9.67 -11.98 17.16
CA SER A 441 -10.12 -11.77 18.53
C SER A 441 -9.19 -12.57 19.43
N THR A 442 -8.48 -11.91 20.34
CA THR A 442 -7.89 -12.61 21.47
C THR A 442 -9.01 -13.37 22.20
N PRO A 443 -8.85 -14.65 22.54
CA PRO A 443 -9.80 -15.30 23.43
C PRO A 443 -9.62 -14.68 24.82
N SER A 444 -10.54 -13.79 25.20
CA SER A 444 -10.73 -13.36 26.57
C SER A 444 -11.22 -14.57 27.38
N ASN A 445 -10.34 -15.15 28.20
CA ASN A 445 -10.57 -15.50 29.62
C ASN A 445 -9.66 -16.65 30.09
N ALA A 446 -8.52 -16.31 30.72
CA ALA A 446 -7.92 -17.02 31.86
C ALA A 446 -6.76 -16.17 32.44
N PRO A 447 -6.54 -16.14 33.76
CA PRO A 447 -5.39 -15.45 34.35
C PRO A 447 -4.12 -16.26 34.06
N LEU A 448 -3.13 -15.64 33.41
CA LEU A 448 -1.79 -16.20 33.27
C LEU A 448 -1.04 -16.02 34.59
N GLU A 449 -0.95 -17.09 35.38
CA GLU A 449 0.19 -17.27 36.28
C GLU A 449 1.45 -17.33 35.39
N VAL A 450 2.34 -16.37 35.58
CA VAL A 450 3.64 -16.36 34.93
C VAL A 450 4.54 -17.32 35.70
N ASP A 451 4.84 -18.46 35.10
CA ASP A 451 5.91 -19.34 35.56
C ASP A 451 7.27 -18.69 35.23
N ILE A 452 7.92 -18.17 36.26
CA ILE A 452 9.19 -17.45 36.16
C ILE A 452 10.36 -18.44 35.92
N GLU A 453 10.12 -19.76 36.00
CA GLU A 453 11.18 -20.78 35.85
C GLU A 453 11.43 -21.25 34.41
N SER A 454 10.64 -20.80 33.42
CA SER A 454 10.75 -21.30 32.03
C SER A 454 11.48 -20.37 31.04
N LEU A 455 12.24 -19.37 31.50
CA LEU A 455 13.05 -18.52 30.61
C LEU A 455 14.51 -19.02 30.51
N PRO A 456 15.00 -19.40 29.32
CA PRO A 456 16.40 -19.75 29.14
C PRO A 456 17.22 -18.46 28.99
N ILE A 457 17.72 -17.93 30.10
CA ILE A 457 18.80 -16.92 30.08
C ILE A 457 20.11 -17.62 30.42
N HIS A 458 20.95 -17.77 29.39
CA HIS A 458 22.35 -18.09 29.54
C HIS A 458 23.04 -17.02 30.40
N HIS A 459 23.57 -17.42 31.55
CA HIS A 459 24.53 -16.65 32.32
C HIS A 459 25.83 -16.46 31.51
N TRP A 460 26.20 -15.21 31.28
CA TRP A 460 27.58 -14.78 31.02
C TRP A 460 27.97 -13.81 32.14
N ASP A 461 28.86 -14.26 33.01
CA ASP A 461 29.80 -13.48 33.85
C ASP A 461 30.45 -14.48 34.82
N GLN A 462 31.72 -14.42 35.21
CA GLN A 462 32.84 -13.57 34.90
C GLN A 462 34.05 -14.34 35.45
N SER A 463 35.15 -14.42 34.70
CA SER A 463 36.47 -14.57 35.34
C SER A 463 37.56 -13.94 34.48
N LYS A 464 38.14 -12.88 35.06
CA LYS A 464 39.29 -12.06 34.67
C LYS A 464 39.02 -10.87 33.76
#